data_AF-A0A252BY19-F1
#
_entry.id   AF-A0A252BY19-F1
#
_cell.length_a   1.000
_cell.length_b   1.000
_cell.length_c   1.000
_cell.angle_alpha   90.00
_cell.angle_beta   90.00
_cell.angle_gamma   90.00
#
_symmetry.space_group_name_H-M   'P 1'
#
loop_
_entity.id
_entity.type
_entity.pdbx_description
1 polymer ?
#
loop_
_entity_poly.entity_id
_entity_poly.type
_entity_poly.pdbx_seq_one_letter_code
_entity_poly.pdbx_strand_id
1 'polypeptide(L)'
;MGSVCARNTDMTNPTNWPNPERPGVPMFPERSGRHHVGAHLLFWYSDIQQWVTVSPIRACKEPEDFAGDEYHGPVLTPTQITEMLAGERERCARLCEDAYEKSGHDFEYLACNGVAAQIRNLGDAP
;
A
#
# COMPACT_ATOMS: atom_id res chain seq x y z
N MET A 1 -34.28 12.62 33.94
CA MET A 1 -32.82 12.46 33.79
C MET A 1 -32.57 11.03 33.35
N GLY A 2 -32.05 10.69 32.19
CA GLY A 2 -31.52 11.47 31.07
C GLY A 2 -31.25 10.50 29.91
N SER A 3 -31.58 10.99 28.73
CA SER A 3 -31.18 10.63 27.37
C SER A 3 -30.82 9.19 27.00
N VAL A 4 -31.67 8.67 26.10
CA VAL A 4 -31.34 7.74 25.03
C VAL A 4 -30.13 8.28 24.26
N CYS A 5 -29.05 7.50 24.17
CA CYS A 5 -28.05 7.67 23.12
C CYS A 5 -28.20 6.50 22.17
N ALA A 6 -28.77 6.81 21.01
CA ALA A 6 -28.72 5.98 19.83
C ALA A 6 -27.27 5.55 19.58
N ARG A 7 -27.01 4.24 19.57
CA ARG A 7 -25.82 3.73 18.90
C ARG A 7 -26.13 3.79 17.42
N ASN A 8 -25.67 4.86 16.78
CA ASN A 8 -25.52 4.93 15.34
C ASN A 8 -24.87 3.63 14.87
N THR A 9 -25.59 2.94 13.98
CA THR A 9 -25.02 1.99 13.04
C THR A 9 -23.92 2.68 12.25
N ASP A 10 -22.88 1.90 11.93
CA ASP A 10 -21.86 2.16 10.91
C ASP A 10 -20.56 2.83 11.39
N MET A 11 -19.58 1.99 11.72
CA MET A 11 -18.14 2.21 11.46
C MET A 11 -17.42 0.85 11.51
N THR A 12 -17.84 -0.11 10.68
CA THR A 12 -16.94 -1.22 10.34
C THR A 12 -15.93 -0.68 9.34
N ASN A 13 -14.89 0.00 9.82
CA ASN A 13 -13.69 0.18 9.03
C ASN A 13 -12.92 -1.14 9.14
N PRO A 14 -12.90 -2.02 8.12
CA PRO A 14 -11.95 -3.11 8.14
C PRO A 14 -10.58 -2.44 8.07
N THR A 15 -9.73 -2.68 9.07
CA THR A 15 -8.34 -2.22 9.04
C THR A 15 -7.69 -2.94 7.86
N ASN A 16 -7.79 -2.32 6.69
CA ASN A 16 -7.19 -2.79 5.45
C ASN A 16 -5.69 -2.60 5.60
N TRP A 17 -5.03 -3.58 6.21
CA TRP A 17 -3.61 -3.84 6.05
C TRP A 17 -3.25 -3.68 4.56
N PRO A 18 -2.05 -3.20 4.21
CA PRO A 18 -1.83 -2.31 3.04
C PRO A 18 -2.38 -2.83 1.70
N ASN A 19 -2.59 -4.15 1.57
CA ASN A 19 -3.49 -4.72 0.57
C ASN A 19 -4.80 -5.23 1.20
N PRO A 20 -5.98 -4.68 0.85
CA PRO A 20 -7.28 -5.14 1.37
C PRO A 20 -7.63 -6.60 1.01
N GLU A 21 -6.97 -7.19 0.01
CA GLU A 21 -7.10 -8.60 -0.34
C GLU A 21 -6.28 -9.53 0.57
N ARG A 22 -5.37 -8.99 1.40
CA ARG A 22 -4.40 -9.74 2.21
C ARG A 22 -4.24 -9.12 3.61
N PRO A 23 -5.26 -9.21 4.46
CA PRO A 23 -5.21 -8.66 5.81
C PRO A 23 -4.07 -9.29 6.65
N GLY A 24 -3.43 -8.49 7.51
CA GLY A 24 -2.38 -8.94 8.42
C GLY A 24 -1.00 -9.18 7.79
N VAL A 25 -0.84 -8.98 6.47
CA VAL A 25 0.44 -9.12 5.76
C VAL A 25 1.14 -7.75 5.69
N PRO A 26 2.45 -7.64 5.97
CA PRO A 26 3.15 -6.36 5.86
C PRO A 26 3.23 -5.90 4.40
N MET A 27 3.54 -4.63 4.19
CA MET A 27 3.66 -4.03 2.84
C MET A 27 4.68 -4.74 1.93
N PHE A 28 5.72 -5.35 2.51
CA PHE A 28 6.79 -6.06 1.81
C PHE A 28 6.96 -7.47 2.38
N PRO A 29 6.01 -8.39 2.12
CA PRO A 29 6.01 -9.72 2.73
C PRO A 29 7.20 -10.60 2.33
N GLU A 30 7.86 -10.28 1.23
CA GLU A 30 9.08 -10.94 0.77
C GLU A 30 10.32 -10.56 1.58
N ARG A 31 10.22 -9.63 2.53
CA ARG A 31 11.35 -9.15 3.34
C ARG A 31 11.09 -9.37 4.82
N SER A 32 12.02 -10.04 5.49
CA SER A 32 11.99 -10.14 6.95
C SER A 32 12.28 -8.78 7.60
N GLY A 33 11.62 -8.46 8.70
CA GLY A 33 11.78 -7.13 9.32
C GLY A 33 11.03 -6.95 10.63
N ARG A 34 11.38 -5.88 11.36
CA ARG A 34 10.62 -5.43 12.53
C ARG A 34 9.53 -4.45 12.09
N HIS A 35 8.34 -4.64 12.63
CA HIS A 35 7.19 -3.80 12.35
C HIS A 35 6.48 -3.47 13.65
N HIS A 36 5.97 -2.25 13.76
CA HIS A 36 5.01 -1.93 14.80
C HIS A 36 3.62 -2.31 14.29
N VAL A 37 2.90 -3.10 15.07
CA VAL A 37 1.55 -3.59 14.77
C VAL A 37 0.73 -3.35 16.04
N GLY A 38 -0.15 -2.35 15.99
CA GLY A 38 -0.94 -1.89 17.13
C GLY A 38 -0.04 -1.37 18.23
N ALA A 39 -0.14 -1.99 19.41
CA ALA A 39 0.72 -1.70 20.55
C ALA A 39 2.00 -2.58 20.60
N HIS A 40 2.24 -3.41 19.58
CA HIS A 40 3.26 -4.46 19.60
C HIS A 40 4.40 -4.22 18.60
N LEU A 41 5.62 -4.55 19.01
CA LEU A 41 6.75 -4.69 18.11
C LEU A 41 6.88 -6.17 17.71
N LEU A 42 6.57 -6.47 16.45
CA LEU A 42 6.63 -7.81 15.88
C LEU A 42 7.75 -7.91 14.86
N PHE A 43 8.24 -9.12 14.64
CA PHE A 43 9.16 -9.44 13.56
C PHE A 43 8.43 -10.31 12.52
N TRP A 44 8.38 -9.86 11.28
CA TRP A 44 7.91 -10.67 10.16
C TRP A 44 9.06 -11.54 9.63
N TYR A 45 8.84 -12.84 9.53
CA TYR A 45 9.76 -13.75 8.84
C TYR A 45 9.23 -14.05 7.43
N SER A 46 9.92 -13.54 6.42
CA SER A 46 9.57 -13.74 5.00
C SER A 46 9.59 -15.22 4.60
N ASP A 47 10.51 -16.01 5.14
CA ASP A 47 10.74 -17.38 4.68
C ASP A 47 9.59 -18.33 5.08
N ILE A 48 8.93 -18.02 6.19
CA ILE A 48 7.80 -18.79 6.72
C ILE A 48 6.48 -18.00 6.69
N GLN A 49 6.51 -16.75 6.23
CA GLN A 49 5.36 -15.83 6.17
C GLN A 49 4.60 -15.71 7.50
N GLN A 50 5.32 -15.52 8.61
CA GLN A 50 4.72 -15.46 9.96
C GLN A 50 5.25 -14.29 10.81
N TRP A 51 4.40 -13.81 11.72
CA TRP A 51 4.74 -12.84 12.76
C TRP A 51 5.28 -13.53 14.02
N VAL A 52 6.36 -12.99 14.57
CA VAL A 52 6.98 -13.47 15.81
C VAL A 52 7.18 -12.30 16.77
N THR A 53 6.87 -12.53 18.04
CA THR A 53 7.09 -11.57 19.13
C THR A 53 8.57 -11.54 19.52
N VAL A 54 9.16 -10.34 19.65
CA VAL A 54 10.62 -10.19 19.84
C VAL A 54 11.09 -10.61 21.25
N SER A 55 10.20 -10.66 22.26
CA SER A 55 10.48 -11.32 23.54
C SER A 55 9.24 -11.42 24.47
N PRO A 56 9.08 -12.50 25.25
CA PRO A 56 9.79 -13.77 25.11
C PRO A 56 9.18 -14.58 23.95
N ILE A 57 10.07 -15.15 23.14
CA ILE A 57 9.77 -15.99 21.96
C ILE A 57 8.98 -17.23 22.40
N ARG A 58 7.64 -17.18 22.46
CA ARG A 58 6.83 -18.39 22.73
C ARG A 58 5.43 -18.47 22.08
N ALA A 59 5.07 -17.60 21.16
CA ALA A 59 3.87 -17.85 20.34
C ALA A 59 4.08 -17.33 18.93
N CYS A 60 4.07 -18.26 17.95
CA CYS A 60 3.69 -17.90 16.59
C CYS A 60 2.27 -17.32 16.68
N LYS A 61 2.07 -16.14 16.10
CA LYS A 61 0.77 -15.49 16.04
C LYS A 61 0.32 -15.49 14.60
N GLU A 62 -0.91 -15.91 14.37
CA GLU A 62 -1.47 -15.93 13.03
C GLU A 62 -1.83 -14.50 12.61
N PRO A 63 -1.77 -14.14 11.32
CA PRO A 63 -2.06 -12.78 10.85
C PRO A 63 -3.42 -12.23 11.31
N GLU A 64 -4.42 -13.09 11.49
CA GLU A 64 -5.77 -12.74 11.94
C GLU A 64 -5.79 -12.14 13.35
N ASP A 65 -4.80 -12.46 14.21
CA ASP A 65 -4.68 -11.92 15.56
C ASP A 65 -4.48 -10.39 15.57
N PHE A 66 -4.08 -9.79 14.43
CA PHE A 66 -3.72 -8.38 14.30
C PHE A 66 -4.65 -7.57 13.39
N ALA A 67 -5.80 -8.11 13.00
CA ALA A 67 -6.72 -7.45 12.07
C ALA A 67 -7.26 -6.07 12.55
N GLY A 68 -7.13 -5.73 13.84
CA GLY A 68 -7.58 -4.46 14.45
C GLY A 68 -6.48 -3.45 14.79
N ASP A 69 -5.22 -3.77 14.53
CA ASP A 69 -4.06 -3.06 15.06
C ASP A 69 -3.47 -2.02 14.07
N GLU A 70 -2.94 -0.89 14.57
CA GLU A 70 -2.31 0.17 13.75
C GLU A 70 -0.88 -0.22 13.29
N TYR A 71 -0.64 -0.23 11.98
CA TYR A 71 0.67 -0.55 11.43
C TYR A 71 1.61 0.67 11.37
N HIS A 72 2.73 0.63 12.08
CA HIS A 72 3.88 1.51 11.82
C HIS A 72 4.99 0.69 11.18
N GLY A 73 4.99 0.70 9.85
CA GLY A 73 5.97 0.03 9.02
C GLY A 73 7.26 0.81 8.80
N PRO A 74 8.23 0.21 8.09
CA PRO A 74 9.43 0.91 7.66
C PRO A 74 9.03 2.14 6.85
N VAL A 75 9.53 3.30 7.30
CA VAL A 75 9.49 4.53 6.52
C VAL A 75 10.28 4.25 5.26
N LEU A 76 9.61 4.19 4.11
CA LEU A 76 10.27 4.07 2.83
C LEU A 76 11.36 5.13 2.76
N THR A 77 12.57 4.73 2.38
CA THR A 77 13.60 5.72 2.13
C THR A 77 13.12 6.64 0.99
N PRO A 78 13.54 7.91 0.97
CA PRO A 78 13.23 8.78 -0.16
C PRO A 78 13.53 8.12 -1.52
N THR A 79 14.61 7.33 -1.61
CA THR A 79 14.95 6.53 -2.79
C THR A 79 13.87 5.52 -3.17
N GLN A 80 13.37 4.73 -2.21
CA GLN A 80 12.31 3.75 -2.48
C GLN A 80 11.01 4.43 -2.90
N ILE A 81 10.68 5.57 -2.32
CA ILE A 81 9.54 6.39 -2.74
C ILE A 81 9.75 6.86 -4.18
N THR A 82 10.93 7.38 -4.52
CA THR A 82 11.26 7.81 -5.88
C THR A 82 11.16 6.68 -6.90
N GLU A 83 11.66 5.48 -6.58
CA GLU A 83 11.58 4.31 -7.45
C GLU A 83 10.14 3.85 -7.68
N MET A 84 9.32 3.79 -6.61
CA MET A 84 7.90 3.45 -6.72
C MET A 84 7.13 4.47 -7.57
N LEU A 85 7.38 5.77 -7.33
CA LEU A 85 6.76 6.84 -8.11
C LEU A 85 7.21 6.80 -9.58
N ALA A 86 8.47 6.47 -9.87
CA ALA A 86 8.95 6.32 -11.24
C ALA A 86 8.27 5.15 -11.97
N GLY A 87 8.15 4.00 -11.30
CA GLY A 87 7.42 2.85 -11.84
C GLY A 87 5.94 3.16 -12.13
N GLU A 88 5.29 3.89 -11.22
CA GLU A 88 3.88 4.26 -11.39
C GLU A 88 3.67 5.30 -12.51
N ARG A 89 4.57 6.28 -12.65
CA ARG A 89 4.56 7.21 -13.80
C ARG A 89 4.66 6.45 -15.13
N GLU A 90 5.55 5.46 -15.22
CA GLU A 90 5.69 4.66 -16.44
C GLU A 90 4.46 3.78 -16.71
N ARG A 91 3.81 3.25 -15.66
CA ARG A 91 2.54 2.52 -15.80
C ARG A 91 1.44 3.42 -16.37
N CYS A 92 1.30 4.64 -15.83
CA CYS A 92 0.30 5.60 -16.28
C CYS A 92 0.57 6.10 -17.71
N ALA A 93 1.83 6.39 -18.05
CA ALA A 93 2.22 6.80 -19.39
C ALA A 93 1.85 5.74 -20.44
N ARG A 94 2.12 4.46 -20.15
CA ARG A 94 1.73 3.34 -21.03
C ARG A 94 0.22 3.20 -21.19
N LEU A 95 -0.57 3.45 -20.16
CA LEU A 95 -2.04 3.44 -20.30
C LEU A 95 -2.54 4.52 -21.26
N CYS A 96 -1.90 5.69 -21.28
CA CYS A 96 -2.22 6.74 -22.27
C CYS A 96 -1.84 6.31 -23.69
N GLU A 97 -0.69 5.64 -23.86
CA GLU A 97 -0.24 5.10 -25.15
C GLU A 97 -1.16 3.97 -25.64
N ASP A 98 -1.52 3.02 -24.77
CA ASP A 98 -2.43 1.90 -25.06
C ASP A 98 -3.86 2.37 -25.41
N ALA A 99 -4.36 3.41 -24.73
CA ALA A 99 -5.67 3.99 -25.02
C ALA A 99 -5.69 4.58 -26.43
N TYR A 100 -4.58 5.17 -26.85
CA TYR A 100 -4.41 5.65 -28.21
C TYR A 100 -4.40 4.51 -29.24
N GLU A 101 -3.59 3.46 -29.05
CA GLU A 101 -3.51 2.34 -30.01
C GLU A 101 -4.89 1.73 -30.30
N LYS A 102 -5.79 1.75 -29.31
CA LYS A 102 -7.17 1.27 -29.42
C LYS A 102 -8.13 2.28 -30.06
N SER A 103 -7.84 3.58 -30.00
CA SER A 103 -8.70 4.65 -30.51
C SER A 103 -8.63 4.81 -32.04
N GLY A 104 -7.45 4.63 -32.64
CA GLY A 104 -7.23 4.78 -34.09
C GLY A 104 -7.43 6.20 -34.64
N HIS A 105 -7.52 7.23 -33.79
CA HIS A 105 -7.75 8.62 -34.19
C HIS A 105 -6.46 9.46 -34.12
N ASP A 106 -5.97 9.94 -35.26
CA ASP A 106 -4.69 10.67 -35.39
C ASP A 106 -4.61 11.96 -34.54
N PHE A 107 -5.73 12.65 -34.28
CA PHE A 107 -5.72 13.88 -33.48
C PHE A 107 -5.55 13.63 -31.97
N GLU A 108 -5.90 12.42 -31.50
CA GLU A 108 -5.73 11.99 -30.12
C GLU A 108 -4.28 11.52 -29.85
N TYR A 109 -3.52 11.19 -30.90
CA TYR A 109 -2.10 10.79 -30.82
C TYR A 109 -1.20 11.84 -30.15
N LEU A 110 -1.29 13.10 -30.59
CA LEU A 110 -0.45 14.17 -30.07
C LEU A 110 -0.82 14.50 -28.62
N ALA A 111 -2.11 14.40 -28.27
CA ALA A 111 -2.60 14.61 -26.92
C ALA A 111 -2.14 13.48 -25.98
N CYS A 112 -2.33 12.21 -26.34
CA CYS A 112 -1.94 11.07 -25.52
C CYS A 112 -0.43 10.99 -25.31
N ASN A 113 0.38 11.21 -26.36
CA ASN A 113 1.84 11.24 -26.22
C ASN A 113 2.32 12.44 -25.40
N GLY A 114 1.70 13.61 -25.57
CA GLY A 114 1.99 14.79 -24.76
C GLY A 114 1.71 14.55 -23.28
N VAL A 115 0.58 13.91 -22.97
CA VAL A 115 0.20 13.53 -21.60
C VAL A 115 1.14 12.46 -21.04
N ALA A 116 1.47 11.42 -21.81
CA ALA A 116 2.41 10.38 -21.38
C ALA A 116 3.80 10.96 -21.05
N ALA A 117 4.30 11.87 -21.88
CA ALA A 117 5.56 12.58 -21.63
C ALA A 117 5.49 13.45 -20.36
N GLN A 118 4.40 14.20 -20.18
CA GLN A 118 4.20 14.99 -18.95
C GLN A 118 4.15 14.10 -17.71
N ILE A 119 3.46 12.95 -17.78
CA ILE A 119 3.38 12.00 -16.68
C ILE A 119 4.77 11.46 -16.30
N ARG A 120 5.61 11.09 -17.27
CA ARG A 120 6.98 10.61 -17.01
C ARG A 120 7.83 11.65 -16.27
N ASN A 121 7.64 12.93 -16.61
CA ASN A 121 8.37 14.06 -16.03
C ASN A 121 7.72 14.66 -14.77
N LEU A 122 6.63 14.08 -14.25
CA LEU A 122 5.97 14.58 -13.04
C LEU A 122 6.92 14.50 -11.84
N GLY A 123 7.23 15.68 -11.28
CA GLY A 123 8.13 15.82 -10.13
C GLY A 123 9.55 16.24 -10.51
N ASP A 124 9.88 16.28 -11.81
CA ASP A 124 11.06 16.99 -12.28
C ASP A 124 10.77 18.49 -12.23
N ALA A 125 11.44 19.20 -11.33
CA ALA A 125 11.38 20.65 -11.30
C ALA A 125 11.99 21.21 -12.60
N PRO A 126 11.48 22.36 -13.12
CA PRO A 126 12.03 22.99 -14.32
C PRO A 126 13.50 23.42 -14.17
#